data_AF-A0A7X7Q4H1-F1
#
_entry.id   AF-A0A7X7Q4H1-F1
#
_cell.length_a   1.000
_cell.length_b   1.000
_cell.length_c   1.000
_cell.angle_alpha   90.00
_cell.angle_beta   90.00
_cell.angle_gamma   90.00
#
_symmetry.space_group_name_H-M   'P 1'
#
loop_
_entity.id
_entity.type
_entity.pdbx_description
1 polymer ?
#
loop_
_entity_poly.entity_id
_entity_poly.type
_entity_poly.pdbx_seq_one_letter_code
_entity_poly.pdbx_strand_id
1 'polypeptide(L)'
;MRIDSIRIHNLRSFADTQDIKLRAINVLVGVNSSGKSTFLRTFPLLRQSVETITTGPILWYGRYVDFGTFRQAVRTNSKPREITFEFGLALKENVSGRPFYFFGMRGLQILEPLDFSLSLCLGQSDEEGKTTARRISLRSPHDEIVIEAGEEANIRMIRANGVDVSENAKPMVFIPGDSLLPQIAVKPDSAVDTEQQQRQSWEGPFREILRDAFRPLLTARRVKSTTPIEIAHMLGLGSPESQLKRLKQIPYGGKVLQRNVADLCVSDPVFVSIRNAVLLESLVPLLREIDSQLTTLLRSVRYVGPIRATAERFYRQQDLAVD
;
A
#
# COMPACT_ATOMS: atom_id res chain seq x y z
N MET A 1 -8.29 -2.39 -11.83
CA MET A 1 -8.61 -1.50 -10.70
C MET A 1 -8.90 -0.10 -11.23
N ARG A 2 -9.65 0.74 -10.51
CA ARG A 2 -9.89 2.15 -10.87
C ARG A 2 -9.67 3.05 -9.65
N ILE A 3 -9.02 4.19 -9.83
CA ILE A 3 -8.93 5.24 -8.80
C ILE A 3 -10.13 6.18 -8.96
N ASP A 4 -10.90 6.40 -7.89
CA ASP A 4 -12.20 7.08 -7.95
C ASP A 4 -12.28 8.36 -7.10
N SER A 5 -11.42 8.52 -6.10
CA SER A 5 -11.29 9.74 -5.31
C SER A 5 -9.85 10.00 -4.87
N ILE A 6 -9.58 11.26 -4.55
CA ILE A 6 -8.38 11.71 -3.87
C ILE A 6 -8.77 12.55 -2.66
N ARG A 7 -8.03 12.40 -1.56
CA ARG A 7 -8.10 13.25 -0.38
C ARG A 7 -6.70 13.64 0.05
N ILE A 8 -6.55 14.88 0.51
CA ILE A 8 -5.26 15.46 0.84
C ILE A 8 -5.36 16.10 2.22
N HIS A 9 -4.45 15.71 3.10
CA HIS A 9 -4.30 16.31 4.43
C HIS A 9 -3.05 17.16 4.51
N ASN A 10 -3.16 18.29 5.19
CA ASN A 10 -2.03 19.14 5.58
C ASN A 10 -1.11 19.64 4.45
N LEU A 11 -1.61 19.72 3.20
CA LEU A 11 -0.87 20.33 2.09
C LEU A 11 -1.23 21.81 1.95
N ARG A 12 -0.25 22.70 2.18
CA ARG A 12 -0.38 24.16 2.14
C ARG A 12 -1.56 24.65 3.01
N SER A 13 -2.62 25.15 2.39
CA SER A 13 -3.81 25.66 3.07
C SER A 13 -4.80 24.56 3.49
N PHE A 14 -4.66 23.35 2.95
CA PHE A 14 -5.58 22.25 3.24
C PHE A 14 -5.28 21.67 4.62
N ALA A 15 -6.26 21.71 5.53
CA ALA A 15 -6.26 20.83 6.70
C ALA A 15 -6.68 19.42 6.27
N ASP A 16 -7.78 19.35 5.54
CA ASP A 16 -8.37 18.14 4.97
C ASP A 16 -9.26 18.57 3.80
N THR A 17 -9.05 18.02 2.60
CA THR A 17 -9.89 18.32 1.43
C THR A 17 -11.23 17.61 1.45
N GLN A 18 -11.44 16.68 2.39
CA GLN A 18 -12.41 15.59 2.29
C GLN A 18 -12.18 14.76 1.01
N ASP A 19 -12.99 13.72 0.83
CA ASP A 19 -12.96 12.91 -0.37
C ASP A 19 -13.46 13.71 -1.58
N ILE A 20 -12.57 13.95 -2.54
CA ILE A 20 -12.90 14.56 -3.82
C ILE A 20 -13.00 13.46 -4.86
N LYS A 21 -14.23 13.20 -5.33
CA LYS A 21 -14.49 12.22 -6.40
C LYS A 21 -13.94 12.71 -7.73
N LEU A 22 -13.20 11.83 -8.41
CA LEU A 22 -12.63 12.07 -9.73
C LEU A 22 -13.62 11.58 -10.79
N ARG A 23 -14.50 12.47 -11.26
CA ARG A 23 -15.42 12.20 -12.38
C ARG A 23 -14.77 12.56 -13.72
N ALA A 24 -15.42 12.20 -14.82
CA ALA A 24 -14.95 12.52 -16.17
C ALA A 24 -14.72 14.03 -16.38
N ILE A 25 -15.54 14.87 -15.74
CA ILE A 25 -15.37 16.33 -15.70
C ILE A 25 -15.58 16.78 -14.26
N ASN A 26 -14.61 17.52 -13.71
CA ASN A 26 -14.71 18.17 -12.40
C ASN A 26 -14.47 19.67 -12.59
N VAL A 27 -15.35 20.52 -12.07
CA VAL A 27 -15.23 21.98 -12.14
C VAL A 27 -14.97 22.52 -10.73
N LEU A 28 -13.82 23.15 -10.52
CA LEU A 28 -13.46 23.75 -9.24
C LEU A 28 -13.78 25.24 -9.25
N VAL A 29 -14.74 25.65 -8.42
CA VAL A 29 -15.14 27.05 -8.22
C VAL A 29 -14.86 27.50 -6.79
N GLY A 30 -14.69 28.81 -6.58
CA GLY A 30 -14.47 29.39 -5.25
C GLY A 30 -13.66 30.69 -5.29
N VAL A 31 -13.58 31.38 -4.16
CA VAL A 31 -12.90 32.67 -4.02
C VAL A 31 -11.39 32.60 -4.26
N ASN A 32 -10.75 33.73 -4.55
CA ASN A 32 -9.30 33.79 -4.68
C ASN A 32 -8.61 33.28 -3.41
N SER A 33 -7.48 32.60 -3.59
CA SER A 33 -6.70 32.02 -2.49
C SER A 33 -7.41 30.91 -1.68
N SER A 34 -8.54 30.37 -2.16
CA SER A 34 -9.21 29.21 -1.53
C SER A 34 -8.49 27.86 -1.69
N GLY A 35 -7.33 27.84 -2.36
CA GLY A 35 -6.54 26.62 -2.58
C GLY A 35 -6.80 25.88 -3.91
N LYS A 36 -7.70 26.38 -4.79
CA LYS A 36 -7.97 25.77 -6.12
C LYS A 36 -6.69 25.42 -6.91
N SER A 37 -5.76 26.38 -7.01
CA SER A 37 -4.49 26.18 -7.70
C SER A 37 -3.60 25.14 -7.01
N THR A 38 -3.61 25.09 -5.67
CA THR A 38 -2.88 24.07 -4.90
C THR A 38 -3.41 22.68 -5.25
N PHE A 39 -4.74 22.50 -5.23
CA PHE A 39 -5.36 21.21 -5.58
C PHE A 39 -5.05 20.79 -7.01
N LEU A 40 -5.26 21.68 -7.98
CA LEU A 40 -4.96 21.38 -9.39
C LEU A 40 -3.48 21.05 -9.62
N ARG A 41 -2.58 21.69 -8.86
CA ARG A 41 -1.14 21.44 -8.92
C ARG A 41 -0.69 20.18 -8.17
N THR A 42 -1.54 19.54 -7.37
CA THR A 42 -1.22 18.25 -6.77
C THR A 42 -1.04 17.16 -7.83
N PHE A 43 -1.85 17.15 -8.89
CA PHE A 43 -1.71 16.15 -9.96
C PHE A 43 -0.36 16.23 -10.71
N PRO A 44 0.10 17.40 -11.21
CA PRO A 44 1.44 17.51 -11.79
C PRO A 44 2.56 17.30 -10.76
N LEU A 45 2.35 17.60 -9.46
CA LEU A 45 3.30 17.28 -8.39
C LEU A 45 3.50 15.75 -8.27
N LEU A 46 2.40 15.00 -8.20
CA LEU A 46 2.45 13.54 -8.13
C LEU A 46 3.02 12.96 -9.43
N ARG A 47 2.69 13.56 -10.59
CA ARG A 47 3.27 13.16 -11.88
C ARG A 47 4.79 13.28 -11.93
N GLN A 48 5.36 14.44 -11.59
CA GLN A 48 6.84 14.58 -11.60
C GLN A 48 7.52 13.65 -10.60
N SER A 49 6.81 13.24 -9.54
CA SER A 49 7.34 12.30 -8.54
C SER A 49 7.43 10.86 -9.07
N VAL A 50 6.56 10.45 -10.00
CA VAL A 50 6.58 9.08 -10.60
C VAL A 50 7.28 9.00 -11.97
N GLU A 51 7.78 10.13 -12.47
CA GLU A 51 8.53 10.21 -13.74
C GLU A 51 10.05 10.25 -13.53
N THR A 52 10.52 10.23 -12.29
CA THR A 52 11.93 10.39 -11.95
C THR A 52 12.28 9.54 -10.73
N ILE A 53 13.50 9.00 -10.68
CA ILE A 53 13.99 8.30 -9.50
C ILE A 53 14.32 9.36 -8.46
N THR A 54 13.56 9.35 -7.37
CA THR A 54 13.66 10.34 -6.30
C THR A 54 14.17 9.69 -5.04
N THR A 55 14.86 10.48 -4.21
CA THR A 55 15.37 9.97 -2.93
C THR A 55 14.24 9.76 -1.91
N GLY A 56 13.07 10.38 -2.12
CA GLY A 56 11.85 10.21 -1.32
C GLY A 56 10.60 10.10 -2.21
N PRO A 57 9.41 9.90 -1.64
CA PRO A 57 8.20 9.58 -2.42
C PRO A 57 7.59 10.74 -3.20
N ILE A 58 7.99 12.00 -2.90
CA ILE A 58 7.47 13.19 -3.58
C ILE A 58 8.64 14.09 -4.00
N LEU A 59 8.69 14.43 -5.29
CA LEU A 59 9.57 15.46 -5.82
C LEU A 59 8.88 16.83 -5.70
N TRP A 60 9.16 17.57 -4.63
CA TRP A 60 8.48 18.85 -4.35
C TRP A 60 8.80 19.96 -5.34
N TYR A 61 9.96 19.90 -5.99
CA TYR A 61 10.40 20.85 -6.99
C TYR A 61 10.89 20.11 -8.24
N GLY A 62 10.24 20.36 -9.37
CA GLY A 62 10.52 19.65 -10.61
C GLY A 62 9.93 20.34 -11.84
N ARG A 63 9.90 19.62 -12.95
CA ARG A 63 9.55 20.15 -14.28
C ARG A 63 8.17 20.81 -14.36
N TYR A 64 7.17 20.30 -13.64
CA TYR A 64 5.79 20.76 -13.82
C TYR A 64 5.37 21.79 -12.78
N VAL A 65 5.81 21.62 -11.53
CA VAL A 65 5.42 22.48 -10.41
C VAL A 65 6.52 22.62 -9.37
N ASP A 66 6.45 23.74 -8.66
CA ASP A 66 7.33 24.08 -7.55
C ASP A 66 6.51 24.27 -6.26
N PHE A 67 6.61 23.30 -5.36
CA PHE A 67 6.09 23.37 -4.00
C PHE A 67 7.16 23.78 -2.98
N GLY A 68 8.42 23.94 -3.39
CA GLY A 68 9.55 24.22 -2.52
C GLY A 68 10.01 23.01 -1.74
N THR A 69 10.23 23.16 -0.44
CA THR A 69 10.63 22.04 0.44
C THR A 69 9.42 21.45 1.16
N PHE A 70 9.56 20.25 1.74
CA PHE A 70 8.52 19.66 2.60
C PHE A 70 8.00 20.65 3.65
N ARG A 71 8.91 21.39 4.32
CA ARG A 71 8.55 22.39 5.35
C ARG A 71 7.70 23.54 4.82
N GLN A 72 7.85 23.89 3.54
CA GLN A 72 7.05 24.91 2.88
C GLN A 72 5.73 24.35 2.32
N ALA A 73 5.74 23.07 1.92
CA ALA A 73 4.58 22.37 1.41
C ALA A 73 3.61 21.98 2.52
N VAL A 74 4.10 21.58 3.69
CA VAL A 74 3.27 21.17 4.83
C VAL A 74 2.56 22.38 5.46
N ARG A 75 1.34 22.17 5.92
CA ARG A 75 0.55 23.18 6.61
C ARG A 75 1.26 23.64 7.88
N THR A 76 1.42 24.96 8.05
CA THR A 76 2.25 25.60 9.11
C THR A 76 1.98 25.10 10.52
N ASN A 77 0.70 24.85 10.84
CA ASN A 77 0.25 24.47 12.18
C ASN A 77 -0.14 22.98 12.31
N SER A 78 0.32 22.13 11.39
CA SER A 78 0.17 20.68 11.53
C SER A 78 1.08 20.14 12.64
N LYS A 79 0.50 19.36 13.56
CA LYS A 79 1.19 18.63 14.62
C LYS A 79 0.58 17.23 14.68
N PRO A 80 1.31 16.15 14.31
CA PRO A 80 2.66 16.15 13.74
C PRO A 80 2.72 16.82 12.36
N ARG A 81 3.93 17.21 11.91
CA ARG A 81 4.15 17.78 10.58
C ARG A 81 4.18 16.67 9.54
N GLU A 82 3.00 16.25 9.12
CA GLU A 82 2.80 15.19 8.14
C GLU A 82 1.89 15.67 7.01
N ILE A 83 2.12 15.16 5.79
CA ILE A 83 1.24 15.32 4.63
C ILE A 83 0.69 13.94 4.27
N THR A 84 -0.61 13.83 4.04
CA THR A 84 -1.22 12.55 3.66
C THR A 84 -1.92 12.68 2.32
N PHE A 85 -1.65 11.74 1.42
CA PHE A 85 -2.40 11.53 0.20
C PHE A 85 -3.22 10.25 0.34
N GLU A 86 -4.54 10.35 0.24
CA GLU A 86 -5.43 9.20 0.23
C GLU A 86 -6.06 9.04 -1.14
N PHE A 87 -6.13 7.79 -1.61
CA PHE A 87 -6.72 7.40 -2.88
C PHE A 87 -7.84 6.41 -2.64
N GLY A 88 -9.03 6.72 -3.15
CA GLY A 88 -10.12 5.77 -3.25
C GLY A 88 -9.91 4.86 -4.47
N LEU A 89 -10.10 3.56 -4.27
CA LEU A 89 -9.80 2.51 -5.23
C LEU A 89 -10.98 1.54 -5.32
N ALA A 90 -11.40 1.23 -6.53
CA ALA A 90 -12.38 0.19 -6.83
C ALA A 90 -11.68 -0.99 -7.53
N LEU A 91 -11.66 -2.14 -6.86
CA LEU A 91 -11.18 -3.41 -7.39
C LEU A 91 -12.36 -4.23 -7.91
N LYS A 92 -12.17 -4.85 -9.08
CA LYS A 92 -13.16 -5.76 -9.66
C LYS A 92 -12.84 -7.18 -9.21
N GLU A 93 -13.87 -8.01 -9.11
CA GLU A 93 -13.70 -9.44 -8.94
C GLU A 93 -12.87 -10.04 -10.08
N ASN A 94 -12.04 -11.01 -9.74
CA ASN A 94 -11.21 -11.75 -10.72
C ASN A 94 -11.07 -13.22 -10.33
N VAL A 95 -12.14 -13.77 -9.75
CA VAL A 95 -12.16 -15.14 -9.24
C VAL A 95 -11.93 -16.15 -10.36
N SER A 96 -10.82 -16.87 -10.27
CA SER A 96 -10.60 -18.08 -11.07
C SER A 96 -10.96 -19.31 -10.24
N GLY A 97 -11.66 -20.27 -10.87
CA GLY A 97 -11.99 -21.57 -10.28
C GLY A 97 -10.84 -22.58 -10.37
N ARG A 98 -9.76 -22.24 -11.07
CA ARG A 98 -8.54 -23.04 -11.16
C ARG A 98 -7.38 -22.21 -10.63
N PRO A 99 -6.55 -22.74 -9.71
CA PRO A 99 -5.33 -22.06 -9.34
C PRO A 99 -4.51 -21.75 -10.60
N PHE A 100 -4.19 -20.47 -10.81
CA PHE A 100 -3.27 -20.02 -11.84
C PHE A 100 -1.87 -20.59 -11.52
N TYR A 101 -1.64 -21.86 -11.85
CA TYR A 101 -0.31 -22.50 -11.83
C TYR A 101 0.41 -22.36 -13.18
N PHE A 102 0.00 -21.40 -14.02
CA PHE A 102 0.72 -21.11 -15.25
C PHE A 102 1.75 -20.02 -14.96
N PHE A 103 3.03 -20.40 -15.01
CA PHE A 103 4.21 -19.51 -15.04
C PHE A 103 4.55 -18.70 -13.78
N GLY A 104 4.38 -19.26 -12.56
CA GLY A 104 5.00 -18.67 -11.36
C GLY A 104 4.51 -17.28 -10.95
N MET A 105 3.56 -16.67 -11.68
CA MET A 105 2.88 -15.43 -11.32
C MET A 105 1.60 -15.76 -10.56
N ARG A 106 1.66 -15.61 -9.24
CA ARG A 106 0.50 -15.70 -8.35
C ARG A 106 -0.20 -14.34 -8.36
N GLY A 107 -1.30 -14.23 -9.10
CA GLY A 107 -2.14 -13.03 -9.10
C GLY A 107 -2.96 -12.91 -7.81
N LEU A 108 -3.22 -11.68 -7.38
CA LEU A 108 -4.19 -11.39 -6.31
C LEU A 108 -5.57 -11.90 -6.72
N GLN A 109 -6.20 -12.67 -5.85
CA GLN A 109 -7.58 -13.11 -6.04
C GLN A 109 -8.53 -12.20 -5.26
N ILE A 110 -9.50 -11.62 -5.94
CA ILE A 110 -10.53 -10.72 -5.42
C ILE A 110 -11.88 -11.43 -5.61
N LEU A 111 -12.52 -11.77 -4.49
CA LEU A 111 -13.72 -12.62 -4.46
C LEU A 111 -14.99 -11.94 -4.97
N GLU A 112 -15.05 -10.63 -4.81
CA GLU A 112 -16.18 -9.78 -5.14
C GLU A 112 -15.66 -8.35 -5.36
N PRO A 113 -16.44 -7.43 -5.95
CA PRO A 113 -16.02 -6.03 -6.04
C PRO A 113 -15.69 -5.46 -4.64
N LEU A 114 -14.51 -4.87 -4.51
CA LEU A 114 -14.03 -4.32 -3.24
C LEU A 114 -13.59 -2.87 -3.42
N ASP A 115 -14.05 -2.02 -2.52
CA ASP A 115 -13.55 -0.66 -2.40
C ASP A 115 -12.47 -0.59 -1.31
N PHE A 116 -11.36 0.07 -1.64
CA PHE A 116 -10.26 0.33 -0.73
C PHE A 116 -9.95 1.82 -0.70
N SER A 117 -9.54 2.31 0.47
CA SER A 117 -8.76 3.54 0.57
C SER A 117 -7.30 3.19 0.86
N LEU A 118 -6.41 3.74 0.06
CA LEU A 118 -4.97 3.71 0.30
C LEU A 118 -4.56 5.09 0.80
N SER A 119 -3.93 5.15 1.97
CA SER A 119 -3.36 6.38 2.52
C SER A 119 -1.84 6.26 2.59
N LEU A 120 -1.14 7.22 2.00
CA LEU A 120 0.29 7.41 2.10
C LEU A 120 0.56 8.67 2.93
N CYS A 121 1.14 8.46 4.12
CA CYS A 121 1.53 9.53 5.01
C CYS A 121 3.04 9.80 4.91
N LEU A 122 3.37 11.07 4.74
CA LEU A 122 4.72 11.56 4.53
C LEU A 122 5.15 12.42 5.72
N GLY A 123 6.41 12.28 6.10
CA GLY A 123 7.07 13.14 7.06
C GLY A 123 8.41 13.61 6.54
N GLN A 124 9.13 14.33 7.40
CA GLN A 124 10.51 14.73 7.15
C GLN A 124 11.43 13.86 8.02
N SER A 125 12.58 13.43 7.51
CA SER A 125 13.65 12.84 8.33
C SER A 125 14.32 13.91 9.19
N ASP A 126 14.76 13.53 10.38
CA ASP A 126 15.39 14.45 11.32
C ASP A 126 16.82 14.82 10.91
N GLU A 127 17.55 13.91 10.25
CA GLU A 127 18.98 14.06 9.94
C GLU A 127 19.27 14.86 8.66
N GLU A 128 18.40 14.78 7.63
CA GLU A 128 18.69 15.34 6.30
C GLU A 128 17.61 16.29 5.78
N GLY A 129 16.51 16.48 6.52
CA GLY A 129 15.38 17.26 6.03
C GLY A 129 14.68 16.64 4.82
N LYS A 130 14.97 15.37 4.52
CA LYS A 130 14.47 14.64 3.36
C LYS A 130 13.04 14.15 3.60
N THR A 131 12.23 14.10 2.55
CA THR A 131 10.86 13.57 2.67
C THR A 131 10.87 12.07 2.70
N THR A 132 10.20 11.45 3.68
CA THR A 132 10.11 10.00 3.83
C THR A 132 8.66 9.54 3.98
N ALA A 133 8.38 8.33 3.52
CA ALA A 133 7.12 7.67 3.83
C ALA A 133 7.14 7.23 5.30
N ARG A 134 6.15 7.69 6.08
CA ARG A 134 6.01 7.38 7.51
C ARG A 134 4.97 6.31 7.77
N ARG A 135 3.89 6.29 6.98
CA ARG A 135 2.79 5.34 7.16
C ARG A 135 2.13 5.01 5.84
N ILE A 136 1.83 3.74 5.65
CA ILE A 136 0.91 3.27 4.62
C ILE A 136 -0.27 2.63 5.34
N SER A 137 -1.48 3.00 4.95
CA SER A 137 -2.69 2.31 5.40
C SER A 137 -3.56 1.90 4.22
N LEU A 138 -4.10 0.68 4.29
CA LEU A 138 -5.09 0.15 3.37
C LEU A 138 -6.34 -0.16 4.17
N ARG A 139 -7.48 0.40 3.79
CA ARG A 139 -8.75 0.17 4.48
C ARG A 139 -9.83 -0.21 3.47
N SER A 140 -10.60 -1.24 3.77
CA SER A 140 -11.86 -1.59 3.11
C SER A 140 -13.00 -1.51 4.15
N PRO A 141 -14.26 -1.76 3.76
CA PRO A 141 -15.35 -1.87 4.73
C PRO A 141 -15.15 -2.97 5.79
N HIS A 142 -14.34 -3.97 5.50
CA HIS A 142 -14.18 -5.17 6.33
C HIS A 142 -12.79 -5.33 6.94
N ASP A 143 -11.78 -4.66 6.35
CA ASP A 143 -10.39 -4.94 6.64
C ASP A 143 -9.55 -3.65 6.71
N GLU A 144 -8.54 -3.64 7.57
CA GLU A 144 -7.57 -2.57 7.70
C GLU A 144 -6.16 -3.15 7.87
N ILE A 145 -5.21 -2.62 7.12
CA ILE A 145 -3.77 -2.81 7.36
C ILE A 145 -3.16 -1.43 7.60
N VAL A 146 -2.36 -1.30 8.65
CA VAL A 146 -1.52 -0.12 8.90
C VAL A 146 -0.07 -0.56 9.03
N ILE A 147 0.82 0.12 8.33
CA ILE A 147 2.27 -0.08 8.38
C ILE A 147 2.91 1.25 8.69
N GLU A 148 3.71 1.32 9.73
CA GLU A 148 4.45 2.53 10.11
C GLU A 148 5.96 2.29 10.09
N ALA A 149 6.67 3.26 9.52
CA ALA A 149 8.12 3.34 9.58
C ALA A 149 8.57 4.14 10.82
N GLY A 150 9.68 3.71 11.39
CA GLY A 150 10.45 4.42 12.41
C GLY A 150 11.64 5.15 11.79
N GLU A 151 12.79 5.04 12.45
CA GLU A 151 14.07 5.60 12.00
C GLU A 151 14.58 4.87 10.75
N GLU A 152 15.31 5.59 9.89
CA GLU A 152 15.90 5.06 8.65
C GLU A 152 14.91 4.30 7.74
N ALA A 153 13.63 4.69 7.77
CA ALA A 153 12.55 4.03 7.03
C ALA A 153 12.30 2.55 7.42
N ASN A 154 12.83 2.10 8.56
CA ASN A 154 12.61 0.76 9.10
C ASN A 154 11.16 0.60 9.53
N ILE A 155 10.50 -0.47 9.08
CA ILE A 155 9.12 -0.74 9.47
C ILE A 155 9.13 -1.18 10.93
N ARG A 156 8.49 -0.39 11.80
CA ARG A 156 8.44 -0.59 13.25
C ARG A 156 7.11 -1.14 13.73
N MET A 157 6.03 -0.89 12.99
CA MET A 157 4.70 -1.32 13.37
C MET A 157 3.91 -1.81 12.16
N ILE A 158 3.26 -2.96 12.32
CA ILE A 158 2.39 -3.60 11.33
C ILE A 158 1.16 -4.09 12.09
N ARG A 159 -0.01 -3.58 11.69
CA ARG A 159 -1.29 -3.99 12.25
C ARG A 159 -2.23 -4.45 11.16
N ALA A 160 -2.89 -5.59 11.39
CA ALA A 160 -3.98 -6.10 10.56
C ALA A 160 -5.23 -6.21 11.42
N ASN A 161 -6.29 -5.49 11.06
CA ASN A 161 -7.58 -5.47 11.78
C ASN A 161 -7.41 -5.19 13.28
N GLY A 162 -6.53 -4.24 13.63
CA GLY A 162 -6.20 -3.88 15.01
C GLY A 162 -5.23 -4.81 15.74
N VAL A 163 -4.90 -5.97 15.17
CA VAL A 163 -3.93 -6.92 15.74
C VAL A 163 -2.52 -6.53 15.32
N ASP A 164 -1.65 -6.29 16.30
CA ASP A 164 -0.23 -6.01 16.08
C ASP A 164 0.53 -7.30 15.78
N VAL A 165 1.23 -7.32 14.63
CA VAL A 165 1.98 -8.48 14.14
C VAL A 165 3.46 -8.14 13.92
N SER A 166 3.91 -7.00 14.44
CA SER A 166 5.24 -6.44 14.17
C SER A 166 6.37 -7.38 14.58
N GLU A 167 6.23 -8.05 15.73
CA GLU A 167 7.25 -8.98 16.26
C GLU A 167 7.25 -10.33 15.53
N ASN A 168 6.15 -10.68 14.84
CA ASN A 168 6.02 -11.94 14.10
C ASN A 168 6.34 -11.81 12.61
N ALA A 169 6.52 -10.58 12.12
CA ALA A 169 6.92 -10.31 10.75
C ALA A 169 8.44 -10.27 10.64
N LYS A 170 8.97 -10.64 9.47
CA LYS A 170 10.40 -10.42 9.20
C LYS A 170 10.72 -8.92 9.25
N PRO A 171 11.92 -8.52 9.69
CA PRO A 171 12.34 -7.12 9.65
C PRO A 171 12.25 -6.57 8.22
N MET A 172 11.66 -5.39 8.07
CA MET A 172 11.44 -4.76 6.77
C MET A 172 11.80 -3.28 6.77
N VAL A 173 11.97 -2.74 5.57
CA VAL A 173 12.30 -1.33 5.33
C VAL A 173 11.49 -0.81 4.14
N PHE A 174 11.11 0.47 4.19
CA PHE A 174 10.61 1.19 3.04
C PHE A 174 11.76 1.69 2.16
N ILE A 175 11.75 1.29 0.89
CA ILE A 175 12.73 1.71 -0.10
C ILE A 175 12.06 2.69 -1.08
N PRO A 176 12.58 3.93 -1.23
CA PRO A 176 12.11 4.86 -2.25
C PRO A 176 12.48 4.37 -3.65
N GLY A 177 11.73 4.79 -4.67
CA GLY A 177 11.96 4.38 -6.07
C GLY A 177 11.35 5.37 -7.06
N ASP A 178 11.09 4.93 -8.29
CA ASP A 178 10.39 5.69 -9.33
C ASP A 178 8.85 5.60 -9.21
N SER A 179 8.37 5.29 -8.01
CA SER A 179 6.99 5.02 -7.65
C SER A 179 6.50 5.97 -6.56
N LEU A 180 5.17 6.15 -6.48
CA LEU A 180 4.59 6.97 -5.42
C LEU A 180 4.65 6.25 -4.07
N LEU A 181 4.36 4.95 -4.07
CA LEU A 181 4.48 4.12 -2.88
C LEU A 181 5.91 3.60 -2.74
N PRO A 182 6.50 3.62 -1.53
CA PRO A 182 7.77 2.98 -1.30
C PRO A 182 7.63 1.46 -1.47
N GLN A 183 8.67 0.82 -1.96
CA GLN A 183 8.76 -0.63 -1.99
C GLN A 183 8.98 -1.15 -0.57
N ILE A 184 8.40 -2.32 -0.26
CA ILE A 184 8.63 -3.02 1.00
C ILE A 184 9.65 -4.12 0.74
N ALA A 185 10.81 -4.03 1.39
CA ALA A 185 11.86 -5.04 1.30
C ALA A 185 12.10 -5.68 2.67
N VAL A 186 12.32 -6.99 2.67
CA VAL A 186 12.79 -7.72 3.85
C VAL A 186 14.27 -7.44 4.03
N LYS A 187 14.70 -7.05 5.23
CA LYS A 187 16.11 -6.87 5.52
C LYS A 187 16.82 -8.23 5.53
N PRO A 188 17.97 -8.38 4.86
CA PRO A 188 18.76 -9.58 4.97
C PRO A 188 19.23 -9.76 6.41
N ASP A 189 19.16 -11.00 6.91
CA ASP A 189 19.69 -11.34 8.22
C ASP A 189 21.23 -11.34 8.12
N SER A 190 21.87 -10.43 8.85
CA SER A 190 23.32 -10.21 8.77
C SER A 190 24.14 -11.38 9.32
N ALA A 191 23.51 -12.33 10.01
CA ALA A 191 24.13 -13.51 10.61
C ALA A 191 24.05 -14.79 9.73
N VAL A 192 23.48 -14.71 8.52
CA VAL A 192 23.13 -15.89 7.70
C VAL A 192 23.91 -15.88 6.38
N ASP A 193 24.44 -17.03 5.95
CA ASP A 193 25.18 -17.19 4.69
C ASP A 193 24.34 -16.84 3.44
N THR A 194 25.01 -16.39 2.37
CA THR A 194 24.42 -15.84 1.14
C THR A 194 23.37 -16.76 0.46
N GLU A 195 23.56 -18.09 0.52
CA GLU A 195 22.61 -19.07 -0.03
C GLU A 195 21.33 -19.20 0.81
N GLN A 196 21.45 -19.10 2.13
CA GLN A 196 20.31 -19.12 3.05
C GLN A 196 19.58 -17.76 3.06
N GLN A 197 20.30 -16.65 2.90
CA GLN A 197 19.73 -15.32 2.68
C GLN A 197 18.85 -15.29 1.43
N GLN A 198 19.29 -15.90 0.33
CA GLN A 198 18.47 -16.03 -0.86
C GLN A 198 17.19 -16.80 -0.53
N ARG A 199 17.27 -18.01 0.05
CA ARG A 199 16.08 -18.82 0.42
C ARG A 199 15.11 -18.09 1.36
N GLN A 200 15.60 -17.31 2.33
CA GLN A 200 14.76 -16.52 3.24
C GLN A 200 14.03 -15.37 2.54
N SER A 201 14.64 -14.76 1.52
CA SER A 201 14.02 -13.73 0.67
C SER A 201 12.82 -14.29 -0.12
N TRP A 202 12.88 -15.54 -0.59
CA TRP A 202 11.76 -16.21 -1.28
C TRP A 202 10.57 -16.51 -0.36
N GLU A 203 10.72 -16.43 0.96
CA GLU A 203 9.64 -16.68 1.92
C GLU A 203 8.72 -15.48 2.16
N GLY A 204 9.05 -14.28 1.73
CA GLY A 204 8.21 -13.11 2.03
C GLY A 204 8.07 -12.84 3.55
N PRO A 205 7.50 -11.68 3.93
CA PRO A 205 7.58 -11.20 5.31
C PRO A 205 6.58 -11.83 6.29
N PHE A 206 5.50 -12.44 5.80
CA PHE A 206 4.35 -12.87 6.65
C PHE A 206 4.09 -14.38 6.65
N ARG A 207 4.99 -15.19 6.07
CA ARG A 207 4.74 -16.64 5.93
C ARG A 207 4.61 -17.40 7.24
N GLU A 208 5.33 -16.99 8.28
CA GLU A 208 5.21 -17.63 9.60
C GLU A 208 3.84 -17.35 10.23
N ILE A 209 3.41 -16.09 10.23
CA ILE A 209 2.05 -15.69 10.65
C ILE A 209 1.00 -16.50 9.90
N LEU A 210 1.17 -16.67 8.58
CA LEU A 210 0.27 -17.47 7.76
C LEU A 210 0.26 -18.96 8.15
N ARG A 211 1.43 -19.56 8.37
CA ARG A 211 1.54 -20.96 8.80
C ARG A 211 0.86 -21.17 10.15
N ASP A 212 1.09 -20.26 11.10
CA ASP A 212 0.52 -20.36 12.44
C ASP A 212 -1.00 -20.19 12.43
N ALA A 213 -1.54 -19.27 11.64
CA ALA A 213 -2.98 -19.10 11.47
C ALA A 213 -3.67 -20.38 10.94
N PHE A 214 -3.03 -21.10 10.02
CA PHE A 214 -3.56 -22.35 9.46
C PHE A 214 -3.25 -23.60 10.29
N ARG A 215 -2.37 -23.53 11.28
CA ARG A 215 -1.92 -24.67 12.10
C ARG A 215 -3.06 -25.43 12.78
N PRO A 216 -4.09 -24.79 13.36
CA PRO A 216 -5.22 -25.50 13.97
C PRO A 216 -6.04 -26.32 12.96
N LEU A 217 -6.05 -25.91 11.69
CA LEU A 217 -6.83 -26.56 10.64
C LEU A 217 -6.06 -27.64 9.89
N LEU A 218 -4.73 -27.56 9.87
CA LEU A 218 -3.83 -28.41 9.07
C LEU A 218 -2.98 -29.36 9.94
N THR A 219 -3.64 -30.12 10.84
CA THR A 219 -2.98 -30.97 11.84
C THR A 219 -2.40 -32.30 11.32
N ALA A 220 -2.52 -32.59 10.02
CA ALA A 220 -2.04 -33.85 9.47
C ALA A 220 -0.50 -33.92 9.46
N ARG A 221 0.07 -35.09 9.82
CA ARG A 221 1.53 -35.37 9.85
C ARG A 221 2.30 -35.09 8.53
N ARG A 222 1.61 -34.79 7.42
CA ARG A 222 2.21 -34.61 6.07
C ARG A 222 1.66 -33.40 5.32
N VAL A 223 1.48 -32.26 5.99
CA VAL A 223 1.15 -31.00 5.29
C VAL A 223 2.43 -30.37 4.78
N LYS A 224 2.52 -30.12 3.46
CA LYS A 224 3.67 -29.39 2.89
C LYS A 224 3.68 -27.95 3.40
N SER A 225 4.85 -27.38 3.62
CA SER A 225 5.02 -25.98 4.05
C SER A 225 4.42 -24.95 3.07
N THR A 226 4.16 -25.35 1.81
CA THR A 226 3.51 -24.53 0.79
C THR A 226 1.98 -24.53 0.87
N THR A 227 1.38 -25.48 1.59
CA THR A 227 -0.07 -25.67 1.62
C THR A 227 -0.83 -24.43 2.13
N PRO A 228 -0.44 -23.80 3.27
CA PRO A 228 -1.12 -22.59 3.74
C PRO A 228 -1.09 -21.45 2.71
N ILE A 229 0.02 -21.33 1.99
CA ILE A 229 0.25 -20.29 0.99
C ILE A 229 -0.66 -20.52 -0.23
N GLU A 230 -0.79 -21.77 -0.67
CA GLU A 230 -1.68 -22.12 -1.79
C GLU A 230 -3.16 -21.92 -1.41
N ILE A 231 -3.55 -22.26 -0.19
CA ILE A 231 -4.88 -21.99 0.34
C ILE A 231 -5.12 -20.47 0.43
N ALA A 232 -4.17 -19.70 0.92
CA ALA A 232 -4.26 -18.24 1.02
C ALA A 232 -4.53 -17.57 -0.34
N HIS A 233 -3.78 -17.96 -1.38
CA HIS A 233 -4.01 -17.46 -2.73
C HIS A 233 -5.40 -17.84 -3.27
N MET A 234 -5.89 -19.05 -2.99
CA MET A 234 -7.23 -19.48 -3.39
C MET A 234 -8.35 -18.81 -2.59
N LEU A 235 -8.06 -18.41 -1.35
CA LEU A 235 -9.00 -17.70 -0.49
C LEU A 235 -9.18 -16.26 -0.98
N GLY A 236 -8.08 -15.60 -1.34
CA GLY A 236 -8.11 -14.22 -1.85
C GLY A 236 -8.65 -13.21 -0.83
N LEU A 237 -8.96 -12.01 -1.31
CA LEU A 237 -9.55 -10.91 -0.54
C LEU A 237 -11.06 -10.82 -0.80
N GLY A 238 -11.83 -10.52 0.24
CA GLY A 238 -13.30 -10.39 0.19
C GLY A 238 -13.88 -10.12 1.58
N SER A 239 -15.19 -9.98 1.66
CA SER A 239 -15.94 -9.96 2.92
C SER A 239 -15.70 -11.24 3.75
N PRO A 240 -15.94 -11.17 5.08
CA PRO A 240 -15.88 -12.35 5.94
C PRO A 240 -16.74 -13.51 5.42
N GLU A 241 -17.93 -13.21 4.91
CA GLU A 241 -18.89 -14.17 4.40
C GLU A 241 -18.38 -14.84 3.12
N SER A 242 -17.90 -14.05 2.17
CA SER A 242 -17.36 -14.55 0.89
C SER A 242 -16.09 -15.38 1.10
N GLN A 243 -15.19 -14.94 1.98
CA GLN A 243 -13.99 -15.72 2.33
C GLN A 243 -14.33 -17.00 3.09
N LEU A 244 -15.26 -16.98 4.06
CA LEU A 244 -15.65 -18.20 4.77
C LEU A 244 -16.28 -19.22 3.83
N LYS A 245 -17.19 -18.76 2.96
CA LYS A 245 -17.81 -19.59 1.92
C LYS A 245 -16.75 -20.21 1.01
N ARG A 246 -15.76 -19.41 0.58
CA ARG A 246 -14.66 -19.88 -0.25
C ARG A 246 -13.80 -20.90 0.48
N LEU A 247 -13.40 -20.63 1.74
CA LEU A 247 -12.59 -21.53 2.55
C LEU A 247 -13.21 -22.92 2.68
N LYS A 248 -14.53 -23.00 2.90
CA LYS A 248 -15.27 -24.28 2.97
C LYS A 248 -15.32 -25.04 1.64
N GLN A 249 -15.08 -24.36 0.52
CA GLN A 249 -15.13 -24.91 -0.84
C GLN A 249 -13.75 -25.22 -1.42
N ILE A 250 -12.65 -24.87 -0.73
CA ILE A 250 -11.31 -25.12 -1.24
C ILE A 250 -11.07 -26.65 -1.31
N PRO A 251 -10.78 -27.21 -2.50
CA PRO A 251 -10.52 -28.65 -2.64
C PRO A 251 -9.12 -29.04 -2.14
N TYR A 252 -8.26 -28.05 -1.91
CA TYR A 252 -6.88 -28.18 -1.45
C TYR A 252 -6.80 -28.33 0.08
N GLY A 253 -5.88 -29.14 0.61
CA GLY A 253 -5.76 -29.40 2.06
C GLY A 253 -6.46 -30.67 2.59
N GLY A 254 -7.18 -31.38 1.71
CA GLY A 254 -7.71 -32.72 1.98
C GLY A 254 -8.88 -32.78 2.98
N LYS A 255 -9.31 -34.01 3.31
CA LYS A 255 -10.49 -34.27 4.16
C LYS A 255 -10.37 -33.66 5.58
N VAL A 256 -9.14 -33.51 6.09
CA VAL A 256 -8.89 -32.93 7.41
C VAL A 256 -9.26 -31.45 7.43
N LEU A 257 -8.80 -30.68 6.44
CA LEU A 257 -9.19 -29.28 6.32
C LEU A 257 -10.72 -29.15 6.19
N GLN A 258 -11.33 -29.92 5.28
CA GLN A 258 -12.78 -29.89 5.05
C GLN A 258 -13.59 -30.15 6.33
N ARG A 259 -13.16 -31.11 7.15
CA ARG A 259 -13.77 -31.39 8.45
C ARG A 259 -13.59 -30.22 9.42
N ASN A 260 -12.38 -29.68 9.51
CA ASN A 260 -12.04 -28.62 10.48
C ASN A 260 -12.67 -27.26 10.12
N VAL A 261 -12.99 -27.02 8.84
CA VAL A 261 -13.66 -25.77 8.41
C VAL A 261 -15.18 -25.86 8.42
N ALA A 262 -15.77 -27.06 8.55
CA ALA A 262 -17.21 -27.29 8.39
C ALA A 262 -18.04 -26.40 9.34
N ASP A 263 -17.64 -26.36 10.61
CA ASP A 263 -18.37 -25.69 11.70
C ASP A 263 -17.90 -24.24 11.95
N LEU A 264 -16.88 -23.76 11.21
CA LEU A 264 -16.41 -22.38 11.36
C LEU A 264 -17.50 -21.37 10.99
N CYS A 265 -17.53 -20.27 11.73
CA CYS A 265 -18.34 -19.08 11.46
C CYS A 265 -17.45 -17.83 11.33
N VAL A 266 -18.04 -16.71 10.88
CA VAL A 266 -17.29 -15.48 10.58
C VAL A 266 -16.61 -14.84 11.81
N SER A 267 -17.14 -15.11 13.00
CA SER A 267 -16.59 -14.64 14.28
C SER A 267 -15.66 -15.64 14.95
N ASP A 268 -15.41 -16.81 14.34
CA ASP A 268 -14.52 -17.80 14.92
C ASP A 268 -13.08 -17.26 14.98
N PRO A 269 -12.40 -17.30 16.14
CA PRO A 269 -11.05 -16.77 16.28
C PRO A 269 -10.03 -17.37 15.30
N VAL A 270 -10.18 -18.66 14.95
CA VAL A 270 -9.31 -19.33 13.97
C VAL A 270 -9.55 -18.74 12.58
N PHE A 271 -10.81 -18.53 12.21
CA PHE A 271 -11.13 -17.93 10.92
C PHE A 271 -10.68 -16.47 10.83
N VAL A 272 -10.88 -15.67 11.90
CA VAL A 272 -10.39 -14.28 11.98
C VAL A 272 -8.86 -14.22 11.82
N SER A 273 -8.13 -15.11 12.50
CA SER A 273 -6.67 -15.20 12.37
C SER A 273 -6.24 -15.52 10.93
N ILE A 274 -6.93 -16.45 10.26
CA ILE A 274 -6.69 -16.79 8.86
C ILE A 274 -6.95 -15.59 7.94
N ARG A 275 -8.06 -14.85 8.12
CA ARG A 275 -8.36 -13.65 7.31
C ARG A 275 -7.25 -12.62 7.45
N ASN A 276 -6.82 -12.32 8.68
CA ASN A 276 -5.73 -11.38 8.94
C ASN A 276 -4.42 -11.82 8.26
N ALA A 277 -4.09 -13.11 8.33
CA ALA A 277 -2.89 -13.63 7.70
C ALA A 277 -2.95 -13.61 6.17
N VAL A 278 -4.10 -13.90 5.56
CA VAL A 278 -4.29 -13.82 4.09
C VAL A 278 -4.25 -12.37 3.61
N LEU A 279 -4.81 -11.45 4.38
CA LEU A 279 -4.74 -10.01 4.14
C LEU A 279 -3.27 -9.53 4.14
N LEU A 280 -2.48 -9.94 5.14
CA LEU A 280 -1.04 -9.65 5.22
C LEU A 280 -0.24 -10.27 4.06
N GLU A 281 -0.47 -11.54 3.72
CA GLU A 281 0.22 -12.19 2.58
C GLU A 281 -0.10 -11.48 1.25
N SER A 282 -1.30 -10.90 1.12
CA SER A 282 -1.73 -10.16 -0.07
C SER A 282 -1.21 -8.72 -0.13
N LEU A 283 -0.66 -8.19 0.96
CA LEU A 283 -0.28 -6.77 1.10
C LEU A 283 0.73 -6.31 0.06
N VAL A 284 1.88 -6.99 -0.06
CA VAL A 284 2.96 -6.56 -0.96
C VAL A 284 2.54 -6.63 -2.43
N PRO A 285 1.93 -7.73 -2.92
CA PRO A 285 1.37 -7.75 -4.26
C PRO A 285 0.30 -6.67 -4.48
N LEU A 286 -0.56 -6.41 -3.49
CA LEU A 286 -1.63 -5.43 -3.59
C LEU A 286 -1.07 -4.01 -3.72
N LEU A 287 -0.11 -3.63 -2.88
CA LEU A 287 0.55 -2.32 -2.99
C LEU A 287 1.26 -2.15 -4.34
N ARG A 288 1.89 -3.20 -4.86
CA ARG A 288 2.55 -3.16 -6.18
C ARG A 288 1.54 -2.94 -7.31
N GLU A 289 0.41 -3.66 -7.29
CA GLU A 289 -0.66 -3.44 -8.27
C GLU A 289 -1.25 -2.04 -8.15
N ILE A 290 -1.47 -1.57 -6.92
CA ILE A 290 -2.00 -0.23 -6.69
C ILE A 290 -1.07 0.85 -7.22
N ASP A 291 0.22 0.74 -6.90
CA ASP A 291 1.23 1.69 -7.35
C ASP A 291 1.40 1.68 -8.87
N SER A 292 1.38 0.51 -9.52
CA SER A 292 1.43 0.41 -10.98
C SER A 292 0.30 1.18 -11.66
N GLN A 293 -0.92 1.06 -11.15
CA GLN A 293 -2.09 1.78 -11.67
C GLN A 293 -2.05 3.28 -11.34
N LEU A 294 -1.60 3.66 -10.14
CA LEU A 294 -1.39 5.06 -9.77
C LEU A 294 -0.35 5.71 -10.68
N THR A 295 0.79 5.06 -10.88
CA THR A 295 1.87 5.53 -11.75
C THR A 295 1.38 5.70 -13.20
N THR A 296 0.60 4.74 -13.72
CA THR A 296 -0.01 4.84 -15.05
C THR A 296 -0.95 6.03 -15.16
N LEU A 297 -1.84 6.22 -14.17
CA LEU A 297 -2.75 7.36 -14.12
C LEU A 297 -1.97 8.69 -14.06
N LEU A 298 -1.00 8.80 -13.15
CA LEU A 298 -0.26 10.03 -12.90
C LEU A 298 0.61 10.42 -14.09
N ARG A 299 1.26 9.48 -14.78
CA ARG A 299 1.99 9.74 -16.05
C ARG A 299 1.09 10.25 -17.17
N SER A 300 -0.21 9.91 -17.14
CA SER A 300 -1.20 10.41 -18.10
C SER A 300 -1.65 11.85 -17.82
N VAL A 301 -1.39 12.40 -16.64
CA VAL A 301 -1.82 13.77 -16.27
C VAL A 301 -1.20 14.78 -17.23
N ARG A 302 -2.04 15.62 -17.84
CA ARG A 302 -1.61 16.78 -18.62
C ARG A 302 -2.02 18.03 -17.86
N TYR A 303 -1.04 18.88 -17.55
CA TYR A 303 -1.27 20.12 -16.84
C TYR A 303 -1.04 21.30 -17.79
N VAL A 304 -2.11 22.04 -18.08
CA VAL A 304 -2.04 23.30 -18.82
C VAL A 304 -1.97 24.41 -17.78
N GLY A 305 -0.75 24.88 -17.52
CA GLY A 305 -0.50 25.97 -16.58
C GLY A 305 -0.97 27.33 -17.12
N PRO A 306 -1.10 28.34 -16.24
CA PRO A 306 -1.37 29.70 -16.69
C PRO A 306 -0.23 30.21 -17.57
N ILE A 307 -0.57 30.86 -18.69
CA ILE A 307 0.40 31.55 -19.56
C ILE A 307 0.87 32.82 -18.83
N ARG A 308 1.94 32.72 -18.04
CA ARG A 308 2.59 33.83 -17.35
C ARG A 308 4.10 33.64 -17.38
N ALA A 309 4.86 34.72 -17.50
CA ALA A 309 6.32 34.67 -17.40
C ALA A 309 6.73 34.16 -16.00
N THR A 310 7.45 33.03 -15.95
CA THR A 310 8.02 32.50 -14.72
C THR A 310 9.31 33.26 -14.41
N ALA A 311 9.34 33.99 -13.29
CA ALA A 311 10.60 34.53 -12.78
C ALA A 311 11.38 33.37 -12.14
N GLU A 312 12.36 32.81 -12.85
CA GLU A 312 13.33 31.88 -12.25
C GLU A 312 14.19 32.66 -11.26
N ARG A 313 13.76 32.67 -9.99
CA ARG A 313 14.56 33.20 -8.90
C ARG A 313 14.88 32.04 -7.96
N PHE A 314 16.18 31.81 -7.79
CA PHE A 314 16.87 30.89 -6.85
C PHE A 314 17.08 29.44 -7.33
N TYR A 315 18.35 29.00 -7.24
CA TYR A 315 18.73 27.58 -7.27
C TYR A 315 18.11 26.88 -6.06
N ARG A 316 17.36 25.78 -6.29
CA ARG A 316 16.78 24.95 -5.23
C ARG A 316 17.42 23.57 -5.24
N GLN A 317 17.68 23.01 -4.06
CA GLN A 317 18.03 21.59 -3.92
C GLN A 317 16.86 20.73 -4.42
N GLN A 318 17.15 19.78 -5.31
CA GLN A 318 16.20 18.81 -5.84
C GLN A 318 16.47 17.44 -5.22
N ASP A 319 15.41 16.73 -4.82
CA ASP A 319 15.49 15.40 -4.21
C ASP A 319 15.73 14.28 -5.25
N LEU A 320 16.57 14.52 -6.25
CA LEU A 320 16.93 13.54 -7.28
C LEU A 320 17.87 12.48 -6.69
N ALA A 321 17.66 11.21 -7.05
CA ALA A 321 18.63 10.17 -6.74
C ALA A 321 19.91 10.38 -7.57
N VAL A 322 21.07 10.10 -6.96
CA VAL A 322 22.36 10.06 -7.65
C VAL A 322 22.56 8.62 -8.12
N ASP A 323 22.86 8.45 -9.41
CA ASP A 323 23.16 7.14 -10.04
C ASP A 323 24.42 6.49 -9.45
#